data_AF-A0A942V3X4-F1
#
_entry.id   AF-A0A942V3X4-F1
#
_cell.length_a   1.000
_cell.length_b   1.000
_cell.length_c   1.000
_cell.angle_alpha   90.00
_cell.angle_beta   90.00
_cell.angle_gamma   90.00
#
_symmetry.space_group_name_H-M   'P 1'
#
loop_
_entity.id
_entity.type
_entity.pdbx_description
1 polymer ?
#
loop_
_entity_poly.entity_id
_entity_poly.type
_entity_poly.pdbx_seq_one_letter_code
_entity_poly.pdbx_strand_id
1 'polypeptide(L)' 'MVKIEFREKEKKSIAYDLDKQIGECDFEETNDTWNITHTEVDSAYGGQGIAKKLVESVIQNA' A
#
# COMPACT_ATOMS: atom_id res chain seq x y z
N MET A 1 -14.65 1.16 7.10
CA MET A 1 -13.53 0.34 7.62
C MET A 1 -12.54 0.24 6.50
N VAL A 2 -11.27 0.60 6.73
CA VAL A 2 -10.26 0.56 5.66
C VAL A 2 -9.83 -0.88 5.39
N LYS A 3 -9.96 -1.33 4.15
CA LYS A 3 -9.47 -2.62 3.64
C LYS A 3 -8.12 -2.39 2.94
N ILE A 4 -7.15 -3.27 3.19
CA ILE A 4 -5.90 -3.31 2.42
C ILE A 4 -5.97 -4.48 1.45
N GLU A 5 -5.56 -4.25 0.21
CA GLU A 5 -5.50 -5.25 -0.85
C GLU A 5 -4.10 -5.25 -1.47
N PHE A 6 -3.43 -6.40 -1.44
CA PHE A 6 -2.15 -6.58 -2.10
C PHE A 6 -2.35 -7.07 -3.53
N ARG A 7 -1.69 -6.43 -4.49
CA ARG A 7 -1.77 -6.74 -5.92
C ARG A 7 -0.38 -6.99 -6.47
N GLU A 8 0.05 -8.24 -6.37
CA GLU A 8 1.38 -8.70 -6.80
C GLU A 8 1.70 -8.32 -8.26
N LYS A 9 0.76 -8.59 -9.18
CA LYS A 9 0.94 -8.27 -10.61
C LYS A 9 1.09 -6.79 -10.90
N GLU A 10 0.45 -5.95 -10.10
CA GLU A 10 0.51 -4.48 -10.21
C GLU A 10 1.63 -3.90 -9.34
N LYS A 11 2.37 -4.76 -8.61
CA LYS A 11 3.43 -4.43 -7.66
C LYS A 11 3.05 -3.30 -6.69
N LYS A 12 1.86 -3.43 -6.08
CA LYS A 12 1.36 -2.44 -5.12
C LYS A 12 0.45 -3.03 -4.06
N SER A 13 0.29 -2.32 -2.95
CA SER A 13 -0.84 -2.49 -2.04
C SER A 13 -1.76 -1.27 -2.13
N ILE A 14 -3.07 -1.47 -1.96
CA ILE A 14 -4.09 -0.42 -2.10
C ILE A 14 -4.97 -0.40 -0.85
N ALA A 15 -5.28 0.80 -0.36
CA ALA A 15 -6.21 1.04 0.73
C ALA A 15 -7.56 1.50 0.18
N TYR A 16 -8.62 0.84 0.60
CA TYR A 16 -10.00 1.17 0.24
C TYR A 16 -10.83 1.53 1.46
N ASP A 17 -11.60 2.61 1.37
CA ASP A 17 -12.75 2.86 2.25
C ASP A 17 -14.03 2.61 1.46
N LEU A 18 -14.67 1.48 1.75
CA LEU A 18 -15.70 0.88 0.89
C LEU A 18 -15.13 0.63 -0.53
N ASP A 19 -15.65 1.32 -1.55
CA ASP A 19 -15.21 1.20 -2.95
C ASP A 19 -14.24 2.32 -3.37
N LYS A 20 -13.99 3.30 -2.49
CA LYS A 20 -13.09 4.43 -2.79
C LYS A 20 -11.65 4.04 -2.47
N GLN A 21 -10.76 4.12 -3.45
CA GLN A 21 -9.32 4.09 -3.21
C GLN A 21 -8.90 5.35 -2.46
N ILE A 22 -8.23 5.17 -1.32
CA ILE A 22 -7.80 6.25 -0.42
C ILE A 22 -6.30 6.25 -0.16
N GLY A 23 -5.55 5.34 -0.77
CA GLY A 23 -4.09 5.31 -0.68
C GLY A 23 -3.52 4.09 -1.40
N GLU A 24 -2.23 4.15 -1.69
CA GLU A 24 -1.47 3.05 -2.28
C GLU A 24 -0.01 3.08 -1.84
N CYS A 25 0.64 1.93 -1.97
CA CYS A 25 2.08 1.77 -1.80
C CYS A 25 2.61 0.90 -2.94
N ASP A 26 3.41 1.49 -3.82
CA ASP A 26 4.04 0.82 -4.94
C ASP A 26 5.42 0.29 -4.54
N PHE A 27 5.82 -0.81 -5.16
CA PHE A 27 7.16 -1.35 -5.02
C PHE A 27 7.72 -1.85 -6.36
N GLU A 28 9.03 -1.97 -6.42
CA GLU A 28 9.75 -2.60 -7.51
C GLU A 28 10.62 -3.73 -6.98
N GLU A 29 10.51 -4.89 -7.60
CA GLU A 29 11.39 -6.04 -7.33
C GLU A 29 12.68 -5.92 -8.14
N THR A 30 13.81 -5.89 -7.44
CA THR A 30 15.16 -5.82 -8.02
C THR A 30 16.05 -6.84 -7.33
N ASN A 31 16.54 -7.83 -8.09
CA ASN A 31 17.32 -8.96 -7.58
C ASN A 31 16.55 -9.67 -6.44
N ASP A 32 17.13 -9.70 -5.24
CA ASP A 32 16.56 -10.33 -4.04
C ASP A 32 15.90 -9.30 -3.10
N THR A 33 15.53 -8.12 -3.60
CA THR A 33 14.98 -7.03 -2.78
C THR A 33 13.74 -6.42 -3.42
N TRP A 34 12.77 -6.03 -2.58
CA TRP A 34 11.61 -5.25 -2.97
C TRP A 34 11.80 -3.81 -2.46
N ASN A 35 11.86 -2.85 -3.38
CA ASN A 35 12.08 -1.44 -3.11
C ASN A 35 10.75 -0.70 -3.14
N ILE A 36 10.33 -0.12 -2.03
CA ILE A 36 9.15 0.75 -2.00
C ILE A 36 9.50 2.07 -2.70
N THR A 37 8.76 2.40 -3.77
CA THR A 37 9.05 3.56 -4.63
C THR A 37 8.08 4.72 -4.41
N HIS A 38 6.84 4.41 -4.01
CA HIS A 38 5.81 5.41 -3.75
C HIS A 38 4.91 4.96 -2.60
N THR A 39 4.49 5.89 -1.75
CA THR A 39 3.50 5.64 -0.71
C THR A 39 2.69 6.90 -0.48
N GLU A 40 1.38 6.82 -0.67
CA GLU A 40 0.48 7.94 -0.46
C GLU A 40 -0.84 7.51 0.17
N VAL A 41 -1.44 8.46 0.88
CA VAL A 41 -2.78 8.34 1.46
C VAL A 41 -3.46 9.68 1.25
N ASP A 42 -4.74 9.65 0.87
CA ASP A 42 -5.61 10.82 0.79
C ASP A 42 -5.51 11.63 2.09
N SER A 43 -5.27 12.94 1.97
CA SER A 43 -5.00 13.82 3.11
C SER A 43 -6.18 13.89 4.09
N ALA A 44 -7.40 13.65 3.63
CA ALA A 44 -8.58 13.54 4.49
C ALA A 44 -8.52 12.32 5.43
N TYR A 45 -7.67 11.33 5.12
CA TYR A 45 -7.49 10.09 5.88
C TYR A 45 -6.17 10.06 6.68
N GLY A 46 -5.47 11.20 6.78
CA GLY A 46 -4.23 11.34 7.54
C GLY A 46 -4.36 10.99 9.03
N GLY A 47 -3.25 10.58 9.65
CA GLY A 47 -3.19 10.29 11.09
C GLY A 47 -3.81 8.96 11.54
N GLN A 48 -4.33 8.15 10.61
CA GLN A 48 -5.01 6.88 10.92
C GLN A 48 -4.12 5.63 10.77
N GLY A 49 -2.82 5.83 10.48
CA GLY A 49 -1.86 4.73 10.31
C GLY A 49 -2.04 3.91 9.03
N ILE A 50 -2.75 4.42 8.02
CA ILE A 50 -3.04 3.70 6.76
C ILE A 50 -1.75 3.47 5.95
N ALA A 51 -0.89 4.48 5.83
CA ALA A 51 0.40 4.36 5.14
C ALA A 51 1.26 3.23 5.75
N LYS A 52 1.27 3.12 7.09
CA LYS A 52 1.95 2.02 7.78
C LYS A 52 1.39 0.66 7.37
N LYS A 53 0.06 0.50 7.33
CA LYS A 53 -0.60 -0.76 6.95
C LYS A 53 -0.34 -1.14 5.48
N LEU A 54 -0.26 -0.16 4.59
CA LEU A 54 0.13 -0.37 3.19
C LEU A 54 1.56 -0.94 3.11
N VAL A 55 2.52 -0.30 3.78
CA VAL A 55 3.92 -0.76 3.84
C VAL A 55 4.03 -2.14 4.49
N GLU A 56 3.33 -2.40 5.60
CA GLU A 56 3.30 -3.71 6.25
C GLU A 56 2.75 -4.79 5.32
N SER A 57 1.74 -4.48 4.49
CA SER A 57 1.23 -5.41 3.49
C SER A 57 2.27 -5.77 2.43
N VAL A 58 3.10 -4.82 1.99
CA VAL A 58 4.21 -5.13 1.05
C VAL A 58 5.26 -6.00 1.73
N ILE A 59 5.67 -5.67 2.96
CA ILE A 59 6.66 -6.44 3.74
C ILE A 59 6.20 -7.89 3.96
N GLN A 60 4.91 -8.11 4.22
CA GLN A 60 4.37 -9.46 4.44
C GLN A 60 4.35 -10.34 3.19
N ASN A 61 4.48 -9.77 2.00
CA ASN A 61 4.42 -10.49 0.72
C ASN A 61 5.78 -10.51 -0.03
N ALA A 62 6.82 -9.86 0.50
CA ALA A 62 8.19 -9.92 0.01
C ALA A 62 8.92 -11.15 0.57
#